data_AF-A0A6V8PKX3-F1
#
_entry.id   AF-A0A6V8PKX3-F1
#
_cell.length_a   1.000
_cell.length_b   1.000
_cell.length_c   1.000
_cell.angle_alpha   90.00
_cell.angle_beta   90.00
_cell.angle_gamma   90.00
#
_symmetry.space_group_name_H-M   'P 1'
#
loop_
_entity.id
_entity.type
_entity.pdbx_description
1 polymer ?
#
loop_
_entity_poly.entity_id
_entity_poly.type
_entity_poly.pdbx_seq_one_letter_code
_entity_poly.pdbx_strand_id
1 'polypeptide(L)'
;MGGILFSALVAGALSLFLSPLWIKYQTRRRMGQKIRIDGPKTHMVKSGTPTMGGVVVIIASSTAFLLFGHYSKEALVALFAYILCGLVGLGDDIISIRRERALGLRARTKLISQLVISVIFGYLAVEVLGLSTAISVPLTNLSLDLGFLYYPFIFLVLAATTN
;
A
#
# COMPACT_ATOMS: atom_id res chain seq x y z
N MET A 1 -19.63 -0.84 15.31
CA MET A 1 -19.31 -2.07 14.53
C MET A 1 -20.00 -2.12 13.16
N GLY A 2 -21.32 -1.86 13.08
CA GLY A 2 -22.10 -2.02 11.83
C GLY A 2 -21.58 -1.25 10.61
N GLY A 3 -21.24 0.04 10.75
CA GLY A 3 -20.73 0.86 9.64
C GLY A 3 -19.39 0.37 9.07
N ILE A 4 -18.50 -0.13 9.93
CA ILE A 4 -17.19 -0.67 9.51
C ILE A 4 -17.39 -1.94 8.68
N LEU A 5 -18.21 -2.88 9.16
CA LEU A 5 -18.51 -4.12 8.42
C LEU A 5 -19.20 -3.81 7.08
N PHE A 6 -20.12 -2.85 7.07
CA PHE A 6 -20.78 -2.41 5.84
C PHE A 6 -19.78 -1.81 4.85
N SER A 7 -18.88 -0.93 5.31
CA SER A 7 -17.82 -0.36 4.46
C SER A 7 -16.89 -1.43 3.88
N ALA A 8 -16.57 -2.47 4.64
CA ALA A 8 -15.74 -3.58 4.17
C ALA A 8 -16.45 -4.43 3.09
N LEU A 9 -17.75 -4.70 3.26
CA LEU A 9 -18.56 -5.39 2.26
C LEU A 9 -18.66 -4.58 0.97
N VAL A 10 -18.91 -3.27 1.08
CA VAL A 10 -18.95 -2.37 -0.08
C VAL A 10 -17.60 -2.32 -0.78
N ALA A 11 -16.48 -2.23 -0.05
CA ALA A 11 -15.13 -2.28 -0.61
C ALA A 11 -14.89 -3.59 -1.39
N GLY A 12 -15.27 -4.73 -0.81
CA GLY A 12 -15.16 -6.03 -1.45
C GLY A 12 -16.00 -6.13 -2.73
N ALA A 13 -17.26 -5.71 -2.67
CA ALA A 13 -18.15 -5.68 -3.82
C ALA A 13 -17.60 -4.78 -4.94
N LEU A 14 -17.21 -3.54 -4.62
CA LEU A 14 -16.61 -2.61 -5.57
C LEU A 14 -15.35 -3.21 -6.22
N SER A 15 -14.48 -3.84 -5.42
CA SER A 15 -13.27 -4.47 -5.93
C SER A 15 -13.59 -5.61 -6.91
N LEU A 16 -14.57 -6.46 -6.59
CA LEU A 16 -15.00 -7.55 -7.47
C LEU A 16 -15.60 -7.03 -8.78
N PHE A 17 -16.39 -5.95 -8.75
CA PHE A 17 -16.99 -5.36 -9.95
C PHE A 17 -15.98 -4.59 -10.81
N LEU A 18 -15.05 -3.86 -10.19
CA LEU A 18 -14.05 -3.04 -10.90
C LEU A 18 -12.91 -3.89 -11.46
N SER A 19 -12.55 -5.01 -10.82
CA SER A 19 -11.47 -5.90 -11.26
C SER A 19 -11.58 -6.35 -12.73
N PRO A 20 -12.70 -6.92 -13.23
CA PRO A 20 -12.80 -7.33 -14.63
C PRO A 20 -12.71 -6.17 -15.62
N LEU A 21 -13.25 -4.99 -15.26
CA LEU A 21 -13.14 -3.78 -16.07
C LEU A 21 -11.68 -3.32 -16.16
N TRP A 22 -10.97 -3.34 -15.04
CA TRP A 22 -9.56 -2.97 -14.95
C TRP A 22 -8.67 -3.94 -15.73
N ILE A 23 -8.91 -5.24 -15.60
CA ILE A 23 -8.24 -6.30 -16.38
C ILE A 23 -8.44 -6.04 -17.87
N LYS A 24 -9.69 -5.81 -18.32
CA LYS A 24 -9.99 -5.53 -19.73
C LYS A 24 -9.29 -4.27 -20.23
N TYR A 25 -9.23 -3.22 -19.42
CA TYR A 25 -8.50 -1.99 -19.75
C TYR A 25 -7.01 -2.25 -19.96
N GLN A 26 -6.37 -2.95 -19.03
CA GLN A 26 -4.94 -3.27 -19.10
C GLN A 26 -4.60 -4.19 -20.27
N THR A 27 -5.43 -5.20 -20.54
CA THR A 27 -5.25 -6.11 -21.69
C THR A 27 -5.34 -5.33 -23.00
N ARG A 28 -6.29 -4.40 -23.14
CA ARG A 28 -6.40 -3.53 -24.33
C ARG A 28 -5.19 -2.63 -24.53
N ARG A 29 -4.59 -2.14 -23.44
CA ARG A 29 -3.39 -1.31 -23.46
C ARG A 29 -2.09 -2.11 -23.55
N ARG A 30 -2.16 -3.45 -23.64
CA ARG A 30 -1.00 -4.37 -23.64
C ARG A 30 -0.07 -4.15 -22.45
N MET A 31 -0.62 -3.78 -21.29
CA MET A 31 0.12 -3.52 -20.04
C MET A 31 0.45 -4.84 -19.30
N GLY A 32 0.95 -5.82 -20.03
CA GLY A 32 1.40 -7.09 -19.48
C GLY A 32 2.85 -6.99 -19.00
N GLN A 33 3.17 -7.58 -17.85
CA GLN A 33 4.54 -7.63 -17.35
C GLN A 33 5.41 -8.48 -18.30
N LYS A 34 6.54 -7.91 -18.75
CA LYS A 34 7.59 -8.70 -19.43
C LYS A 34 8.38 -9.48 -18.38
N ILE A 35 8.51 -10.78 -18.60
CA ILE A 35 9.18 -11.70 -17.68
C ILE A 35 10.69 -11.54 -17.81
N ARG A 36 11.39 -11.62 -16.69
CA ARG A 36 12.85 -11.67 -16.63
C ARG A 36 13.34 -12.99 -17.26
N ILE A 37 14.21 -12.89 -18.25
CA ILE A 37 14.69 -14.05 -19.05
C ILE A 37 15.52 -15.02 -18.20
N ASP A 38 16.08 -14.55 -17.07
CA ASP A 38 16.99 -15.30 -16.19
C ASP A 38 16.29 -16.26 -15.20
N GLY A 39 14.97 -16.46 -15.29
CA GLY A 39 14.17 -17.27 -14.35
C GLY A 39 13.86 -18.71 -14.82
N PRO A 40 13.47 -19.63 -13.91
CA PRO A 40 13.05 -20.99 -14.28
C PRO A 40 11.91 -20.99 -15.31
N LYS A 41 11.92 -21.92 -16.28
CA LYS A 41 10.96 -21.97 -17.40
C LYS A 41 9.47 -22.01 -16.98
N THR A 42 9.16 -22.48 -15.77
CA THR A 42 7.81 -22.44 -15.16
C THR A 42 7.28 -21.03 -14.92
N HIS A 43 8.15 -20.02 -14.76
CA HIS A 43 7.74 -18.62 -14.62
C HIS A 43 7.28 -17.97 -15.93
N MET A 44 7.56 -18.59 -17.09
CA MET A 44 7.15 -18.08 -18.41
C MET A 44 5.62 -18.12 -18.66
N VAL A 45 4.88 -18.86 -17.83
CA VAL A 45 3.42 -19.03 -17.93
C VAL A 45 2.65 -17.79 -17.46
N LYS A 46 3.27 -16.89 -16.69
CA LYS A 46 2.67 -15.60 -16.24
C LYS A 46 2.80 -14.47 -17.26
N SER A 47 3.13 -14.79 -18.51
CA SER A 47 3.36 -13.78 -19.55
C SER A 47 2.03 -13.14 -19.94
N GLY A 48 1.93 -11.82 -19.84
CA GLY A 48 0.73 -11.09 -20.25
C GLY A 48 -0.39 -11.04 -19.21
N THR A 49 -0.18 -11.50 -17.96
CA THR A 49 -1.15 -11.25 -16.90
C THR A 49 -1.19 -9.74 -16.61
N PRO A 50 -2.37 -9.09 -16.63
CA PRO A 50 -2.47 -7.67 -16.32
C PRO A 50 -1.96 -7.39 -14.90
N THR A 51 -1.23 -6.29 -14.77
CA THR A 51 -0.44 -5.95 -13.58
C THR A 51 -1.24 -4.97 -12.71
N MET A 52 -0.69 -4.38 -11.65
CA MET A 52 -1.36 -3.24 -10.96
C MET A 52 -2.75 -3.54 -10.35
N GLY A 53 -3.05 -4.77 -9.93
CA GLY A 53 -4.34 -5.11 -9.30
C GLY A 53 -4.61 -4.32 -8.00
N GLY A 54 -3.53 -3.93 -7.29
CA GLY A 54 -3.61 -3.12 -6.07
C GLY A 54 -4.30 -1.77 -6.27
N VAL A 55 -4.31 -1.21 -7.48
CA VAL A 55 -5.01 0.04 -7.80
C VAL A 55 -6.51 -0.10 -7.57
N VAL A 56 -7.09 -1.22 -7.98
CA VAL A 56 -8.51 -1.50 -7.79
C VAL A 56 -8.83 -1.61 -6.31
N VAL A 57 -7.97 -2.28 -5.54
CA VAL A 57 -8.14 -2.43 -4.09
C VAL A 57 -8.07 -1.09 -3.38
N ILE A 58 -7.08 -0.24 -3.70
CA ILE A 58 -6.93 1.09 -3.11
C ILE A 58 -8.14 1.97 -3.44
N ILE A 59 -8.57 2.00 -4.69
CA ILE A 59 -9.74 2.80 -5.10
C ILE A 59 -11.02 2.29 -4.41
N ALA A 60 -11.26 0.98 -4.42
CA ALA A 60 -12.48 0.39 -3.87
C ALA A 60 -12.55 0.58 -2.34
N SER A 61 -11.46 0.28 -1.63
CA SER A 61 -11.40 0.41 -0.16
C SER A 61 -11.44 1.88 0.28
N SER A 62 -10.71 2.77 -0.38
CA SER A 62 -10.73 4.21 -0.06
C SER A 62 -12.11 4.80 -0.32
N THR A 63 -12.74 4.47 -1.45
CA THR A 63 -14.10 4.95 -1.78
C THR A 63 -15.12 4.45 -0.77
N ALA A 64 -15.07 3.16 -0.39
CA ALA A 64 -16.01 2.62 0.59
C ALA A 64 -15.81 3.26 1.98
N PHE A 65 -14.56 3.48 2.40
CA PHE A 65 -14.25 4.19 3.64
C PHE A 65 -14.75 5.64 3.59
N LEU A 66 -14.56 6.35 2.47
CA LEU A 66 -15.02 7.73 2.26
C LEU A 66 -16.53 7.88 2.06
N LEU A 67 -17.29 6.79 1.97
CA LEU A 67 -18.75 6.86 1.87
C LEU A 67 -19.44 6.35 3.14
N PHE A 68 -18.89 5.31 3.76
CA PHE A 68 -19.54 4.55 4.82
C PHE A 68 -18.66 4.31 6.05
N GLY A 69 -17.40 4.72 5.99
CA GLY A 69 -16.45 4.57 7.07
C GLY A 69 -16.70 5.52 8.24
N HIS A 70 -16.01 5.25 9.33
CA HIS A 70 -16.00 6.13 10.49
C HIS A 70 -14.77 7.04 10.44
N TYR A 71 -15.00 8.35 10.42
CA TYR A 71 -13.95 9.36 10.34
C TYR A 71 -13.40 9.70 11.72
N SER A 72 -12.38 8.97 12.14
CA SER A 72 -11.51 9.43 13.23
C SER A 72 -10.27 10.10 12.64
N LYS A 73 -9.60 10.95 13.43
CA LYS A 73 -8.38 11.62 12.97
C LYS A 73 -7.28 10.59 12.66
N GLU A 74 -7.19 9.53 13.46
CA GLU A 74 -6.29 8.39 13.28
C GLU A 74 -6.61 7.65 11.97
N ALA A 75 -7.89 7.39 11.70
CA ALA A 75 -8.33 6.71 10.49
C ALA A 75 -8.00 7.52 9.23
N LEU A 76 -8.12 8.84 9.28
CA LEU A 76 -7.76 9.73 8.18
C LEU A 76 -6.24 9.77 7.94
N VAL A 77 -5.44 9.82 9.00
CA VAL A 77 -3.96 9.76 8.90
C VAL A 77 -3.51 8.40 8.35
N ALA A 78 -4.15 7.31 8.78
CA ALA A 78 -3.90 5.98 8.23
C ALA A 78 -4.31 5.87 6.75
N LEU A 79 -5.47 6.40 6.36
CA LEU A 79 -5.91 6.45 4.96
C LEU A 79 -4.93 7.26 4.10
N PHE A 80 -4.45 8.38 4.62
CA PHE A 80 -3.46 9.22 3.93
C PHE A 80 -2.17 8.45 3.66
N ALA A 81 -1.59 7.79 4.67
CA ALA A 81 -0.40 6.96 4.48
C ALA A 81 -0.66 5.77 3.53
N TYR A 82 -1.83 5.13 3.64
CA TYR A 82 -2.26 4.05 2.75
C TYR A 82 -2.28 4.48 1.28
N ILE A 83 -2.87 5.65 0.98
CA ILE A 83 -2.92 6.21 -0.37
C ILE A 83 -1.52 6.58 -0.87
N LEU A 84 -0.68 7.21 -0.04
CA LEU A 84 0.69 7.58 -0.45
C LEU A 84 1.54 6.35 -0.78
N CYS A 85 1.52 5.31 0.06
CA CYS A 85 2.18 4.04 -0.23
C CYS A 85 1.65 3.41 -1.53
N GLY A 86 0.34 3.47 -1.72
CA GLY A 86 -0.33 3.05 -2.95
C GLY A 86 0.16 3.78 -4.19
N LEU A 87 0.36 5.10 -4.12
CA LEU A 87 0.89 5.92 -5.21
C LEU A 87 2.35 5.59 -5.54
N VAL A 88 3.18 5.29 -4.53
CA VAL A 88 4.56 4.82 -4.75
C VAL A 88 4.56 3.48 -5.48
N GLY A 89 3.72 2.54 -5.06
CA GLY A 89 3.56 1.24 -5.73
C GLY A 89 3.02 1.36 -7.16
N LEU A 90 2.03 2.24 -7.37
CA LEU A 90 1.51 2.57 -8.70
C LEU A 90 2.62 3.11 -9.60
N GLY A 91 3.46 4.01 -9.10
CA GLY A 91 4.61 4.54 -9.82
C GLY A 91 5.63 3.46 -10.20
N ASP A 92 5.85 2.49 -9.31
CA ASP A 92 6.72 1.32 -9.52
C ASP A 92 6.27 0.48 -10.70
N ASP A 93 5.00 0.12 -10.69
CA ASP A 93 4.40 -0.67 -11.76
C ASP A 93 4.36 0.10 -13.10
N ILE A 94 4.00 1.39 -13.08
CA ILE A 94 3.98 2.22 -14.31
C ILE A 94 5.38 2.30 -14.93
N ILE A 95 6.43 2.47 -14.11
CA ILE A 95 7.81 2.55 -14.61
C ILE A 95 8.25 1.20 -15.19
N SER A 96 7.89 0.10 -14.54
CA SER A 96 8.17 -1.27 -15.00
C SER A 96 7.56 -1.50 -16.39
N ILE A 97 6.29 -1.14 -16.57
CA ILE A 97 5.57 -1.25 -17.86
C ILE A 97 6.18 -0.32 -18.91
N ARG A 98 6.37 0.97 -18.60
CA ARG A 98 6.88 1.96 -19.57
C ARG A 98 8.30 1.68 -20.05
N ARG A 99 9.14 1.10 -19.19
CA ARG A 99 10.53 0.76 -19.53
C ARG A 99 10.68 -0.66 -20.05
N GLU A 100 9.57 -1.38 -20.26
CA GLU A 100 9.50 -2.74 -20.79
C GLU A 100 10.48 -3.72 -20.12
N ARG A 101 10.65 -3.59 -18.80
CA ARG A 101 11.60 -4.39 -18.03
C ARG A 101 10.97 -4.80 -16.72
N ALA A 102 11.40 -5.92 -16.15
CA ALA A 102 10.92 -6.39 -14.84
C ALA A 102 11.35 -5.50 -13.65
N LEU A 103 12.12 -4.44 -13.88
CA LEU A 103 12.63 -3.52 -12.87
C LEU A 103 11.77 -2.24 -12.81
N GLY A 104 11.12 -2.01 -11.68
CA GLY A 104 10.38 -0.80 -11.37
C GLY A 104 11.27 0.42 -11.07
N LEU A 105 10.88 1.21 -10.06
CA LEU A 105 11.67 2.27 -9.46
C LEU A 105 13.06 1.75 -9.07
N ARG A 106 14.03 2.67 -9.07
CA ARG A 106 15.33 2.40 -8.45
C ARG A 106 15.09 2.18 -6.95
N ALA A 107 15.75 1.17 -6.38
CA ALA A 107 15.63 0.84 -4.95
C ALA A 107 15.84 2.07 -4.04
N ARG A 108 16.84 2.91 -4.36
CA ARG A 108 17.09 4.17 -3.65
C ARG A 108 15.90 5.12 -3.68
N THR A 109 15.24 5.28 -4.83
CA THR A 109 14.07 6.17 -4.96
C THR A 109 12.88 5.61 -4.19
N LYS A 110 12.63 4.29 -4.25
CA LYS A 110 11.55 3.65 -3.48
C LYS A 110 11.76 3.82 -1.97
N LEU A 111 12.98 3.59 -1.49
CA LEU A 111 13.35 3.78 -0.08
C LEU A 111 13.24 5.23 0.38
N ILE A 112 13.68 6.19 -0.44
CA ILE A 112 13.53 7.63 -0.11
C ILE A 112 12.04 8.00 -0.03
N SER A 113 11.21 7.53 -0.95
CA SER A 113 9.77 7.77 -0.90
C SER A 113 9.15 7.18 0.38
N GLN A 114 9.51 5.95 0.74
CA GLN A 114 9.05 5.31 1.99
C GLN A 114 9.55 6.07 3.23
N LEU A 115 10.77 6.58 3.21
CA LEU A 115 11.33 7.39 4.30
C LEU A 115 10.51 8.68 4.49
N VAL A 116 10.25 9.41 3.40
CA VAL A 116 9.43 10.64 3.44
C VAL A 116 8.03 10.36 3.98
N ILE A 117 7.37 9.30 3.50
CA ILE A 117 6.05 8.90 3.98
C ILE A 117 6.09 8.55 5.47
N SER A 118 7.11 7.82 5.91
CA SER A 118 7.26 7.40 7.32
C SER A 118 7.50 8.58 8.26
N VAL A 119 8.30 9.56 7.83
CA VAL A 119 8.52 10.78 8.62
C VAL A 119 7.23 11.58 8.77
N ILE A 120 6.49 11.79 7.66
CA ILE A 120 5.22 12.52 7.69
C ILE A 120 4.20 11.77 8.56
N PHE A 121 4.06 10.45 8.36
CA PHE A 121 3.13 9.62 9.13
C PHE A 121 3.48 9.60 10.63
N GLY A 122 4.76 9.43 10.97
CA GLY A 122 5.23 9.44 12.35
C GLY A 122 5.00 10.79 13.03
N TYR A 123 5.25 11.90 12.33
CA TYR A 123 4.95 13.24 12.83
C TYR A 123 3.45 13.43 13.09
N LEU A 124 2.60 13.06 12.12
CA LEU A 124 1.15 13.15 12.29
C LEU A 124 0.65 12.26 13.46
N ALA A 125 1.20 11.05 13.59
CA ALA A 125 0.84 10.11 14.64
C ALA A 125 1.22 10.62 16.04
N VAL A 126 2.46 11.05 16.24
CA VAL A 126 2.97 11.41 17.58
C VAL A 126 2.62 12.85 17.94
N GLU A 127 2.95 13.80 17.08
CA GLU A 127 2.87 15.23 17.42
C GLU A 127 1.47 15.82 17.22
N VAL A 128 0.73 15.35 16.20
CA VAL A 128 -0.61 15.91 15.88
C VAL A 128 -1.73 15.13 16.59
N LEU A 129 -1.61 13.81 16.65
CA LEU A 129 -2.63 12.94 17.27
C LEU A 129 -2.31 12.62 18.74
N GLY A 130 -1.08 12.85 19.21
CA GLY A 130 -0.69 12.54 20.58
C GLY A 130 -0.62 11.03 20.86
N LEU A 131 -0.38 10.20 19.84
CA LEU A 131 -0.25 8.76 20.02
C LEU A 131 1.03 8.44 20.81
N SER A 132 0.90 7.48 21.72
CA SER A 132 2.03 7.00 22.52
C SER A 132 3.08 6.34 21.65
N THR A 133 4.35 6.60 21.98
CA THR A 133 5.53 5.95 21.38
C THR A 133 5.88 4.63 22.08
N ALA A 134 5.04 4.19 23.03
CA ALA A 134 5.16 2.91 23.69
C ALA A 134 4.69 1.75 22.80
N ILE A 135 5.52 0.71 22.70
CA ILE A 135 5.22 -0.53 21.98
C ILE A 135 4.94 -1.65 22.98
N SER A 136 3.78 -2.27 22.86
CA SER A 136 3.43 -3.44 23.67
C SER A 136 4.07 -4.70 23.11
N VAL A 137 4.73 -5.47 23.97
CA VAL A 137 5.31 -6.76 23.59
C VAL A 137 4.20 -7.82 23.62
N PRO A 138 3.92 -8.51 22.49
CA PRO A 138 2.85 -9.50 22.43
C PRO A 138 3.08 -10.62 23.46
N LEU A 139 1.99 -11.19 23.98
CA LEU A 139 2.00 -12.24 25.02
C LEU A 139 2.49 -11.79 26.41
N THR A 140 2.76 -10.50 26.60
CA THR A 140 3.16 -9.93 27.90
C THR A 140 2.41 -8.62 28.17
N ASN A 141 2.45 -8.14 29.42
CA ASN A 141 1.96 -6.80 29.78
C ASN A 141 3.07 -5.74 29.73
N LEU A 142 4.22 -6.07 29.14
CA LEU A 142 5.35 -5.16 29.04
C LEU A 142 5.11 -4.16 27.90
N SER A 143 5.19 -2.88 28.22
CA SER A 143 5.26 -1.80 27.24
C SER A 143 6.64 -1.17 27.28
N LEU A 144 7.26 -1.01 26.10
CA LEU A 144 8.55 -0.37 25.93
C LEU A 144 8.36 0.99 25.28
N ASP A 145 8.66 2.06 26.01
CA ASP A 145 8.67 3.40 25.47
C ASP A 145 9.97 3.63 24.67
N LEU A 146 9.83 3.87 23.37
CA LEU A 146 10.96 4.11 22.47
C LEU A 146 11.33 5.59 22.37
N GLY A 147 10.46 6.51 22.77
CA GLY A 147 10.64 7.95 22.58
C GLY A 147 11.08 8.28 21.14
N PHE A 148 12.24 8.93 20.98
CA PHE A 148 12.79 9.29 19.68
C PHE A 148 13.07 8.10 18.75
N LEU A 149 13.40 6.91 19.30
CA LEU A 149 13.64 5.70 18.50
C LEU A 149 12.37 5.17 17.82
N TYR A 150 11.20 5.71 18.16
CA TYR A 150 9.93 5.37 17.52
C TYR A 150 9.90 5.79 16.04
N TYR A 151 10.47 6.94 15.66
CA TYR A 151 10.49 7.39 14.26
C TYR A 151 11.28 6.47 13.31
N PRO A 152 12.55 6.09 13.61
CA PRO A 152 13.25 5.10 12.78
C PRO A 152 12.57 3.72 12.83
N PHE A 153 11.91 3.38 13.94
CA PHE A 153 11.12 2.14 14.02
C PHE A 153 9.92 2.14 13.06
N ILE A 154 9.12 3.22 13.01
CA ILE A 154 8.03 3.38 12.03
C ILE A 154 8.55 3.19 10.60
N PHE A 155 9.67 3.84 10.27
CA PHE A 155 10.28 3.70 8.95
C PHE A 155 10.64 2.25 8.65
N LEU A 156 11.27 1.55 9.58
CA LEU A 156 11.63 0.14 9.41
C LEU A 156 10.38 -0.70 9.18
N VAL A 157 9.33 -0.52 9.98
CA VAL A 157 8.06 -1.25 9.81
C VAL A 157 7.43 -0.98 8.45
N LEU A 158 7.30 0.30 8.04
CA LEU A 158 6.72 0.66 6.75
C LEU A 158 7.57 0.14 5.58
N ALA A 159 8.88 0.32 5.61
CA ALA A 159 9.77 -0.15 4.55
C ALA A 159 9.82 -1.68 4.49
N ALA A 160 9.85 -2.39 5.62
CA ALA A 160 9.92 -3.85 5.66
C ALA A 160 8.61 -4.52 5.23
N THR A 161 7.46 -3.93 5.54
CA THR A 161 6.15 -4.49 5.17
C THR A 161 5.78 -4.27 3.69
N THR A 162 6.43 -3.33 3.02
CA THR A 162 6.13 -2.93 1.64
C THR A 162 7.17 -3.37 0.60
N ASN A 163 8.24 -4.04 1.03
CA ASN A 163 9.30 -4.58 0.17
C ASN A 163 9.37 -6.11 0.29
#